data_AF-A0A2N0B8V8-F1
#
_entry.id   AF-A0A2N0B8V8-F1
#
_cell.length_a   1.000
_cell.length_b   1.000
_cell.length_c   1.000
_cell.angle_alpha   90.00
_cell.angle_beta   90.00
_cell.angle_gamma   90.00
#
_symmetry.space_group_name_H-M   'P 1'
#
loop_
_entity.id
_entity.type
_entity.pdbx_description
1 polymer ?
#
loop_
_entity_poly.entity_id
_entity_poly.type
_entity_poly.pdbx_seq_one_letter_code
_entity_poly.pdbx_strand_id
1 'polypeptide(L)'
;MKTEDNTKLLVNRIHRIKGQLDAVEKGLQEDSMDCEKTLLLLKAASQAIKKFGEAYVQEYMDRCFSENKKKPDVESIRTAIKAAFFL
;
A
#
# COMPACT_ATOMS: atom_id res chain seq x y z
N MET A 1 18.10 7.84 -13.59
CA MET A 1 16.95 7.39 -14.41
C MET A 1 16.26 6.12 -13.86
N LYS A 2 16.29 5.85 -12.54
CA LYS A 2 15.54 4.73 -11.92
C LYS A 2 14.30 5.20 -11.13
N THR A 3 14.36 6.41 -10.59
CA THR A 3 13.38 6.93 -9.62
C THR A 3 12.03 7.30 -10.23
N GLU A 4 12.00 7.78 -11.48
CA GLU A 4 10.75 8.14 -12.18
C GLU A 4 9.89 6.90 -12.49
N ASP A 5 10.54 5.81 -12.90
CA ASP A 5 9.85 4.57 -13.26
C ASP A 5 9.26 3.87 -12.02
N ASN A 6 10.01 3.88 -10.91
CA ASN A 6 9.54 3.35 -9.63
C ASN A 6 8.38 4.17 -9.05
N THR A 7 8.43 5.50 -9.17
CA THR A 7 7.32 6.38 -8.77
C THR A 7 6.05 6.05 -9.56
N LYS A 8 6.17 5.86 -10.88
CA LYS A 8 5.04 5.49 -11.75
C LYS A 8 4.45 4.13 -11.36
N LEU A 9 5.29 3.14 -11.02
CA LEU A 9 4.83 1.84 -10.54
C LEU A 9 4.05 1.94 -9.23
N LEU A 10 4.49 2.76 -8.28
CA LEU A 10 3.79 2.98 -7.02
C LEU A 10 2.45 3.69 -7.22
N VAL A 11 2.40 4.70 -8.10
CA VAL A 11 1.14 5.37 -8.50
C VAL A 11 0.15 4.37 -9.12
N ASN A 12 0.62 3.50 -10.01
CA ASN A 12 -0.23 2.48 -10.62
C ASN A 12 -0.81 1.49 -9.58
N ARG A 13 -0.06 1.17 -8.51
CA ARG A 13 -0.57 0.35 -7.40
C ARG A 13 -1.70 1.07 -6.66
N ILE A 14 -1.55 2.37 -6.39
CA ILE A 14 -2.60 3.19 -5.76
C ILE A 14 -3.86 3.21 -6.63
N HIS A 15 -3.72 3.43 -7.95
CA HIS A 15 -4.89 3.43 -8.85
C HIS A 15 -5.66 2.12 -8.83
N ARG A 16 -4.96 0.97 -8.73
CA ARG A 16 -5.62 -0.34 -8.58
C ARG A 16 -6.37 -0.46 -7.26
N ILE A 17 -5.76 -0.04 -6.14
CA ILE A 17 -6.41 -0.06 -4.82
C ILE A 17 -7.66 0.81 -4.84
N LYS A 18 -7.58 2.03 -5.39
CA LYS A 18 -8.73 2.93 -5.54
C LYS A 18 -9.87 2.27 -6.32
N GLY A 19 -9.58 1.68 -7.48
CA GLY A 19 -10.60 0.99 -8.26
C GLY A 19 -11.29 -0.17 -7.52
N GLN A 20 -10.58 -0.86 -6.63
CA GLN A 20 -11.19 -1.89 -5.77
C GLN A 20 -12.13 -1.27 -4.72
N LEU A 21 -11.74 -0.16 -4.10
CA LEU A 21 -12.57 0.53 -3.11
C LEU A 21 -13.77 1.22 -3.75
N ASP A 22 -13.60 1.86 -4.90
CA ASP A 22 -14.68 2.49 -5.67
C ASP A 22 -15.76 1.46 -6.05
N ALA A 23 -15.36 0.23 -6.40
CA ALA A 23 -16.30 -0.84 -6.71
C ALA A 23 -17.10 -1.30 -5.46
N VAL A 24 -16.48 -1.34 -4.29
CA VAL A 24 -17.18 -1.61 -3.02
C VAL A 24 -18.15 -0.47 -2.68
N GLU A 25 -17.71 0.77 -2.81
CA GLU A 25 -18.55 1.95 -2.56
C GLU A 25 -19.78 1.97 -3.48
N LYS A 26 -19.61 1.72 -4.77
CA LYS A 26 -20.73 1.62 -5.73
C LYS A 26 -21.71 0.53 -5.34
N GLY A 27 -21.21 -0.65 -4.98
CA GLY A 27 -22.08 -1.75 -4.51
C GLY A 27 -22.92 -1.35 -3.30
N LEU A 28 -22.35 -0.60 -2.36
CA LEU A 28 -23.07 -0.07 -1.19
C LEU A 28 -24.13 0.98 -1.57
N GLN A 29 -23.82 1.87 -2.53
CA GLN A 29 -24.74 2.92 -2.98
C GLN A 29 -25.92 2.38 -3.78
N GLU A 30 -25.70 1.31 -4.54
CA GLU A 30 -26.69 0.73 -5.46
C GLU A 30 -27.51 -0.41 -4.83
N ASP A 31 -27.25 -0.77 -3.56
CA ASP A 31 -27.83 -1.94 -2.87
C ASP A 31 -27.73 -3.25 -3.68
N SER A 32 -26.66 -3.36 -4.48
CA SER A 32 -26.42 -4.45 -5.44
C SER A 32 -25.32 -5.42 -4.96
N MET A 33 -25.10 -5.46 -3.64
CA MET A 33 -23.98 -6.17 -3.03
C MET A 33 -24.16 -7.69 -3.02
N ASP A 34 -23.25 -8.37 -3.70
CA ASP A 34 -22.98 -9.79 -3.48
C ASP A 34 -21.96 -9.92 -2.34
N CYS A 35 -22.42 -10.37 -1.16
CA CYS A 35 -21.61 -10.42 0.05
C CYS A 35 -20.29 -11.18 -0.14
N GLU A 36 -20.31 -12.31 -0.84
CA GLU A 36 -19.11 -13.11 -1.07
C GLU A 36 -18.11 -12.36 -1.96
N LYS A 37 -18.59 -11.79 -3.08
CA LYS A 37 -17.75 -10.99 -3.97
C LYS A 37 -17.17 -9.76 -3.27
N THR A 38 -17.97 -9.07 -2.48
CA THR A 38 -17.52 -7.89 -1.72
C THR A 38 -16.45 -8.27 -0.70
N LEU A 39 -16.63 -9.37 0.04
CA LEU A 39 -15.61 -9.86 0.98
C LEU A 39 -14.30 -10.26 0.29
N LEU A 40 -14.38 -10.92 -0.87
CA LEU A 40 -13.20 -11.25 -1.68
C LEU A 40 -12.48 -9.99 -2.19
N LEU A 41 -13.24 -8.98 -2.62
CA LEU A 41 -12.69 -7.72 -3.11
C LEU A 41 -12.02 -6.91 -1.99
N LEU A 42 -12.65 -6.85 -0.81
CA LEU A 42 -12.07 -6.22 0.39
C LEU A 42 -10.77 -6.92 0.81
N LYS A 43 -10.74 -8.26 0.80
CA LYS A 43 -9.52 -9.04 1.04
C LYS A 43 -8.43 -8.70 0.02
N ALA A 44 -8.78 -8.60 -1.26
CA ALA A 44 -7.84 -8.24 -2.32
C ALA A 44 -7.29 -6.82 -2.14
N ALA A 45 -8.13 -5.86 -1.77
CA ALA A 45 -7.74 -4.48 -1.48
C ALA A 45 -6.78 -4.40 -0.29
N SER A 46 -7.07 -5.11 0.80
CA SER A 46 -6.21 -5.19 1.98
C SER A 46 -4.80 -5.73 1.62
N GLN A 47 -4.74 -6.81 0.86
CA GLN A 47 -3.46 -7.37 0.41
C GLN A 47 -2.72 -6.44 -0.57
N ALA A 48 -3.44 -5.71 -1.41
CA ALA A 48 -2.85 -4.72 -2.31
C ALA A 48 -2.24 -3.54 -1.54
N ILE A 49 -2.91 -3.05 -0.49
CA ILE A 49 -2.40 -2.01 0.41
C ILE A 49 -1.11 -2.47 1.10
N LYS A 50 -1.09 -3.71 1.63
CA LYS A 50 0.10 -4.28 2.26
C LYS A 50 1.29 -4.30 1.30
N LYS A 51 1.10 -4.86 0.10
CA LYS A 51 2.14 -4.92 -0.95
C LYS A 51 2.57 -3.53 -1.46
N PHE A 52 1.66 -2.55 -1.44
CA PHE A 52 2.01 -1.17 -1.74
C PHE A 52 2.93 -0.60 -0.64
N GLY A 53 2.59 -0.80 0.63
CA GLY A 53 3.42 -0.38 1.76
C GLY A 53 4.84 -0.97 1.71
N GLU A 54 4.96 -2.27 1.43
CA GLU A 54 6.26 -2.94 1.23
C GLU A 54 7.09 -2.25 0.13
N ALA A 55 6.48 -2.03 -1.04
CA ALA A 55 7.15 -1.43 -2.19
C ALA A 55 7.53 0.04 -1.94
N TYR A 56 6.65 0.80 -1.28
CA TYR A 56 6.90 2.20 -0.95
C TYR A 56 8.08 2.36 0.00
N VAL A 57 8.11 1.52 1.05
CA VAL A 57 9.21 1.48 2.00
C VAL A 57 10.50 1.15 1.25
N GLN A 58 10.55 0.07 0.48
CA GLN A 58 11.76 -0.30 -0.26
C GLN A 58 12.29 0.82 -1.15
N GLU A 59 11.42 1.59 -1.79
CA GLU A 59 11.80 2.69 -2.68
C GLU A 59 12.24 3.95 -1.93
N TYR A 60 11.56 4.30 -0.84
CA TYR A 60 11.74 5.59 -0.16
C TYR A 60 12.39 5.50 1.22
N MET A 61 12.77 4.31 1.71
CA MET A 61 13.39 4.14 3.04
C MET A 61 14.53 5.13 3.26
N ASP A 62 15.49 5.17 2.35
CA ASP A 62 16.67 6.00 2.54
C ASP A 62 16.29 7.49 2.59
N ARG A 63 15.32 7.96 1.79
CA ARG A 63 14.80 9.33 1.87
C ARG A 63 14.01 9.59 3.16
N CYS A 64 13.09 8.70 3.52
CA CYS A 64 12.28 8.82 4.73
C CYS A 64 13.14 8.91 6.01
N PHE A 65 14.29 8.25 6.03
CA PHE A 65 15.17 8.19 7.21
C PHE A 65 16.41 9.08 7.15
N SER A 66 16.84 9.56 5.98
CA SER A 66 18.00 10.46 5.85
C SER A 66 17.68 11.94 6.08
N GLU A 67 16.44 12.38 5.84
CA GLU A 67 16.04 13.78 6.06
C GLU A 67 15.82 14.12 7.55
N ASN A 68 15.61 13.11 8.40
CA ASN A 68 15.45 13.29 9.84
C ASN A 68 16.81 13.34 10.56
N LYS A 69 17.33 14.56 10.78
CA LYS A 69 18.59 14.86 11.52
C LYS A 69 18.64 14.36 12.97
N LYS A 70 17.58 13.76 13.51
CA LYS A 70 17.61 13.04 14.79
C LYS A 70 17.47 11.57 14.48
N LYS A 71 18.58 10.86 14.29
CA LYS A 71 18.63 9.40 14.06
C LYS A 71 17.69 8.69 15.04
N PRO A 72 16.45 8.29 14.67
CA PRO A 72 15.87 7.13 15.30
C PRO A 72 16.72 5.94 14.82
N ASP A 73 16.77 4.85 15.57
CA ASP A 73 17.42 3.65 15.06
C ASP A 73 16.69 3.18 13.79
N VAL A 74 17.25 3.55 12.63
CA VAL A 74 16.72 3.23 11.29
C VAL A 74 16.51 1.73 11.16
N GLU A 75 17.31 0.94 11.88
CA GLU A 75 17.23 -0.51 11.89
C GLU A 75 16.05 -1.04 12.71
N SER A 76 15.73 -0.41 13.84
CA SER A 76 14.49 -0.68 14.58
C SER A 76 13.24 -0.38 13.75
N ILE A 77 13.24 0.73 13.00
CA ILE A 77 12.09 1.08 12.14
C ILE A 77 12.00 0.14 10.94
N ARG A 78 13.14 -0.18 10.30
CA ARG A 78 13.20 -1.19 9.23
C ARG A 78 12.64 -2.54 9.72
N THR A 79 12.94 -2.93 10.95
CA THR A 79 12.47 -4.16 11.58
C THR A 79 10.96 -4.11 11.85
N ALA A 80 10.47 -3.01 12.42
CA ALA A 80 9.04 -2.83 12.69
C ALA A 80 8.20 -2.85 11.39
N ILE A 81 8.70 -2.21 10.33
CA ILE A 81 8.06 -2.21 9.03
C ILE A 81 8.11 -3.62 8.40
N LYS A 82 9.24 -4.32 8.50
CA LYS A 82 9.31 -5.72 8.07
C LYS A 82 8.29 -6.59 8.81
N ALA A 83 8.14 -6.43 10.12
CA ALA A 83 7.17 -7.18 10.90
C ALA A 83 5.71 -6.83 10.52
N ALA A 84 5.40 -5.55 10.31
CA ALA A 84 4.04 -5.11 9.99
C ALA A 84 3.58 -5.55 8.59
N PHE A 85 4.50 -5.60 7.62
CA PHE A 85 4.16 -5.81 6.22
C PHE A 85 4.63 -7.16 5.64
N PHE A 86 5.44 -7.98 6.31
CA PHE A 86 5.94 -9.24 5.72
C PHE A 86 5.42 -10.53 6.39
N LEU A 87 4.40 -10.46 7.25
CA LEU A 87 3.73 -11.64 7.85
C LEU A 87 2.98 -12.52 6.84
#